data_AF-A0A2V7HXG4-F1
#
_entry.id   AF-A0A2V7HXG4-F1
#
_cell.length_a   1.000
_cell.length_b   1.000
_cell.length_c   1.000
_cell.angle_alpha   90.00
_cell.angle_beta   90.00
_cell.angle_gamma   90.00
#
_symmetry.space_group_name_H-M   'P 1'
#
loop_
_entity.id
_entity.type
_entity.pdbx_description
1 polymer ?
#
loop_
_entity_poly.entity_id
_entity_poly.type
_entity_poly.pdbx_seq_one_letter_code
_entity_poly.pdbx_strand_id
1 'polypeptide(L)'
;MGIGDGGNEIGMGNVRARIARTGALPRSIASVVRVKHLVVAGTSNWGAWGVVAELSRLAGRPLLHSADEERRMVEACVAAGAVDGISRRREATVDGLPLAAHVGMLELLKLFAAPPRTGGSTR
;
A
#
# COMPACT_ATOMS: atom_id res chain seq x y z
N MET A 1 4.90 -1.91 12.87
CA MET A 1 4.58 -0.98 11.77
C MET A 1 3.10 -1.13 11.47
N GLY A 2 2.41 -0.06 11.07
CA GLY A 2 1.03 -0.12 10.56
C GLY A 2 0.94 0.56 9.20
N ILE A 3 0.04 0.09 8.35
CA ILE A 3 -0.25 0.64 7.03
C ILE A 3 -1.76 0.74 6.91
N GLY A 4 -2.27 1.90 6.51
CA GLY A 4 -3.71 2.12 6.40
C GLY A 4 -4.05 3.23 5.42
N ASP A 5 -5.31 3.24 4.99
CA ASP A 5 -5.89 4.15 4.01
C ASP A 5 -7.24 4.75 4.50
N GLY A 6 -7.97 4.06 5.37
CA GLY A 6 -9.29 4.47 5.85
C GLY A 6 -9.33 5.21 7.18
N GLY A 7 -8.41 4.92 8.11
CA GLY A 7 -8.37 5.53 9.45
C GLY A 7 -8.90 4.65 10.59
N ASN A 8 -9.45 3.49 10.26
CA ASN A 8 -9.95 2.48 11.20
C ASN A 8 -8.98 1.30 11.37
N GLU A 9 -7.85 1.29 10.68
CA GLU A 9 -6.84 0.24 10.73
C GLU A 9 -5.91 0.37 11.95
N ILE A 10 -5.18 -0.72 12.23
CA ILE A 10 -4.13 -0.73 13.25
C ILE A 10 -3.05 0.31 12.89
N GLY A 11 -2.82 1.25 13.81
CA GLY A 11 -1.83 2.31 13.68
C GLY A 11 -2.41 3.68 13.35
N MET A 12 -3.62 3.76 12.80
CA MET A 12 -4.28 5.03 12.50
C MET A 12 -4.63 5.85 13.75
N GLY A 13 -4.54 5.26 14.95
CA GLY A 13 -4.52 5.95 16.23
C GLY A 13 -3.43 7.03 16.34
N ASN A 14 -2.35 6.93 15.57
CA ASN A 14 -1.31 7.96 15.51
C ASN A 14 -1.82 9.29 14.93
N VAL A 15 -2.75 9.22 13.97
CA VAL A 15 -3.28 10.38 13.24
C VAL A 15 -4.78 10.61 13.49
N ARG A 16 -5.38 9.91 14.46
CA ARG A 16 -6.81 9.99 14.81
C ARG A 16 -7.33 11.42 14.99
N ALA A 17 -6.56 12.29 15.65
CA ALA A 17 -6.94 13.69 15.83
C ALA A 17 -6.99 14.47 14.50
N ARG A 18 -6.13 14.13 13.53
CA ARG A 18 -6.16 14.74 12.18
C ARG A 18 -7.39 14.27 11.42
N ILE A 19 -7.70 12.97 11.44
CA ILE A 19 -8.89 12.41 10.80
C ILE A 19 -10.18 13.01 11.39
N ALA A 20 -10.25 13.16 12.71
CA ALA A 20 -11.42 13.76 13.35
C ALA A 20 -11.66 15.22 12.93
N ARG A 21 -10.60 15.97 12.58
CA ARG A 21 -10.71 17.36 12.12
C ARG A 21 -11.16 17.48 10.66
N THR A 22 -10.84 16.51 9.82
CA THR A 22 -11.28 16.52 8.41
C THR A 22 -12.74 16.09 8.25
N GLY A 23 -13.30 15.40 9.24
CA GLY A 23 -14.63 14.81 9.13
C GLY A 23 -14.70 13.63 8.16
N ALA A 24 -13.55 13.15 7.66
CA ALA A 24 -13.49 12.10 6.65
C ALA A 24 -13.92 10.72 7.18
N LEU A 25 -13.91 10.52 8.50
CA LEU A 25 -14.28 9.26 9.13
C LEU A 25 -15.06 9.50 10.43
N PRO A 26 -16.20 8.82 10.66
CA PRO A 26 -16.90 8.87 11.94
C PRO A 26 -16.00 8.49 13.12
N ARG A 27 -16.10 9.25 14.22
CA ARG A 27 -15.26 9.02 15.42
C ARG A 27 -15.48 7.65 16.07
N SER A 28 -16.64 7.03 15.83
CA SER A 28 -17.03 5.71 16.32
C SER A 28 -16.22 4.57 15.69
N ILE A 29 -15.74 4.76 14.45
CA ILE A 29 -14.94 3.75 13.73
C ILE A 29 -13.47 4.14 13.64
N ALA A 30 -13.11 5.36 14.02
CA ALA A 30 -11.72 5.81 14.02
C ALA A 30 -10.87 5.02 15.02
N SER A 31 -9.81 4.38 14.50
CA SER A 31 -8.91 3.52 15.28
C SER A 31 -8.25 4.29 16.42
N VAL A 32 -8.16 3.63 17.58
CA VAL A 32 -7.39 4.11 18.75
C VAL A 32 -6.02 3.44 18.84
N VAL A 33 -5.77 2.40 18.05
CA VAL A 33 -4.55 1.60 18.12
C VAL A 33 -3.39 2.37 17.51
N ARG A 34 -2.32 2.55 18.28
CA ARG A 34 -1.11 3.26 17.88
C ARG A 34 0.02 2.30 17.52
N VAL A 35 0.93 2.75 16.68
CA VAL A 35 2.13 2.00 16.25
C VAL A 35 3.35 2.91 16.26
N LYS A 36 4.55 2.32 16.36
CA LYS A 36 5.80 3.09 16.29
C LYS A 36 6.02 3.79 14.94
N HIS A 37 5.70 3.09 13.84
CA HIS A 37 5.84 3.57 12.48
C HIS A 37 4.53 3.34 11.73
N LEU A 38 3.94 4.41 11.20
CA LEU A 38 2.71 4.39 10.42
C LEU A 38 3.02 4.85 8.99
N VAL A 39 2.53 4.11 8.00
CA VAL A 39 2.46 4.52 6.59
C VAL A 39 0.99 4.74 6.24
N VAL A 40 0.68 5.88 5.63
CA VAL A 40 -0.66 6.18 5.11
C VAL A 40 -0.56 6.29 3.60
N ALA A 41 -1.44 5.62 2.87
CA ALA A 41 -1.44 5.57 1.41
C ALA A 41 -2.87 5.57 0.84
N GLY A 42 -3.00 5.72 -0.48
CA GLY A 42 -4.30 5.66 -1.15
C GLY A 42 -4.92 4.26 -1.16
N THR A 43 -4.08 3.22 -1.10
CA THR A 43 -4.45 1.84 -0.76
C THR A 43 -3.35 1.27 0.14
N SER A 44 -3.72 0.40 1.07
CA SER A 44 -2.79 -0.23 2.00
C SER A 44 -1.77 -1.11 1.27
N ASN A 45 -2.18 -1.74 0.16
CA ASN A 45 -1.29 -2.49 -0.73
C ASN A 45 -0.17 -1.59 -1.27
N TRP A 46 -0.49 -0.41 -1.81
CA TRP A 46 0.51 0.52 -2.34
C TRP A 46 1.44 1.03 -1.24
N GLY A 47 0.91 1.27 -0.03
CA GLY A 47 1.72 1.61 1.13
C GLY A 47 2.75 0.53 1.47
N ALA A 48 2.33 -0.74 1.44
CA ALA A 48 3.23 -1.88 1.64
C ALA A 48 4.30 -1.96 0.55
N TRP A 49 3.93 -1.79 -0.72
CA TRP A 49 4.88 -1.80 -1.82
C TRP A 49 5.85 -0.62 -1.75
N GLY A 50 5.42 0.56 -1.30
CA GLY A 50 6.32 1.70 -1.06
C GLY A 50 7.39 1.38 -0.02
N VAL A 51 7.04 0.66 1.04
CA VAL A 51 8.01 0.15 2.03
C VAL A 51 8.98 -0.83 1.36
N VAL A 52 8.47 -1.78 0.58
CA VAL A 52 9.30 -2.77 -0.15
C VAL A 52 10.21 -2.10 -1.20
N ALA A 53 9.76 -1.03 -1.84
CA ALA A 53 10.55 -0.25 -2.79
C ALA A 53 11.76 0.38 -2.11
N GLU A 54 11.56 1.01 -0.96
CA GLU A 54 12.66 1.58 -0.17
C GLU A 54 13.61 0.50 0.36
N LEU A 55 13.06 -0.65 0.80
CA LEU A 55 13.89 -1.80 1.18
C LEU A 55 14.70 -2.35 0.00
N SER A 56 14.15 -2.36 -1.22
CA SER A 56 14.87 -2.77 -2.42
C SER A 56 16.07 -1.87 -2.67
N ARG A 57 15.87 -0.55 -2.53
CA ARG A 57 16.93 0.46 -2.67
C ARG A 57 18.03 0.28 -1.63
N LEU A 58 17.66 0.08 -0.36
CA LEU A 58 18.61 -0.14 0.73
C LEU A 58 19.37 -1.48 0.60
N ALA A 59 18.70 -2.52 0.12
CA ALA A 59 19.30 -3.84 -0.09
C ALA A 59 20.12 -3.94 -1.39
N GLY A 60 20.03 -2.96 -2.28
CA GLY A 60 20.70 -2.97 -3.58
C GLY A 60 20.19 -4.07 -4.53
N ARG A 61 18.98 -4.60 -4.31
CA ARG A 61 18.38 -5.65 -5.14
C ARG A 61 16.86 -5.48 -5.22
N PRO A 62 16.22 -5.87 -6.33
CA PRO A 62 14.76 -5.76 -6.45
C PRO A 62 14.06 -6.72 -5.48
N LEU A 63 13.11 -6.19 -4.70
CA LEU A 63 12.25 -6.97 -3.79
C LEU A 63 10.76 -6.84 -4.12
N LEU A 64 10.38 -5.91 -4.99
CA LEU A 64 9.01 -5.80 -5.50
C LEU A 64 8.68 -6.98 -6.42
N HIS A 65 7.47 -7.49 -6.31
CA HIS A 65 6.94 -8.53 -7.18
C HIS A 65 6.66 -8.01 -8.60
N SER A 66 6.42 -8.93 -9.53
CA SER A 66 6.06 -8.67 -10.91
C SER A 66 4.57 -8.33 -11.07
N ALA A 67 4.22 -7.70 -12.19
CA ALA A 67 2.82 -7.44 -12.55
C ALA A 67 2.00 -8.74 -12.64
N ASP A 68 2.59 -9.82 -13.12
CA ASP A 68 1.90 -11.12 -13.21
C ASP A 68 1.70 -11.75 -11.83
N GLU A 69 2.66 -11.59 -10.91
CA GLU A 69 2.48 -12.00 -9.52
C GLU A 69 1.36 -11.20 -8.84
N GLU A 70 1.25 -9.89 -9.09
CA GLU A 70 0.16 -9.06 -8.54
C GLU A 70 -1.20 -9.59 -8.99
N ARG A 71 -1.36 -9.83 -10.29
CA ARG A 71 -2.60 -10.38 -10.86
C ARG A 71 -2.94 -11.72 -10.24
N ARG A 72 -1.98 -12.65 -10.19
CA ARG A 72 -2.17 -13.98 -9.60
C ARG A 72 -2.53 -13.93 -8.12
N MET A 73 -1.91 -13.04 -7.34
CA MET A 73 -2.21 -12.90 -5.91
C MET A 73 -3.64 -12.43 -5.69
N VAL A 74 -4.08 -11.38 -6.40
CA VAL A 74 -5.45 -10.86 -6.27
C VAL A 74 -6.47 -11.90 -6.75
N GLU A 75 -6.24 -12.54 -7.91
CA GLU A 75 -7.10 -13.61 -8.41
C GLU A 75 -7.20 -14.78 -7.43
N ALA A 76 -6.08 -15.18 -6.82
CA ALA A 76 -6.06 -16.22 -5.78
C ALA A 76 -6.86 -15.81 -4.54
N CYS A 77 -6.77 -14.56 -4.09
CA CYS A 77 -7.60 -14.04 -2.99
C CYS A 77 -9.10 -14.14 -3.33
N VAL A 78 -9.50 -13.72 -4.53
CA VAL A 78 -10.90 -13.79 -4.98
C VAL A 78 -11.37 -15.25 -5.08
N ALA A 79 -10.54 -16.15 -5.62
CA ALA A 79 -10.82 -17.58 -5.70
C ALA A 79 -10.98 -18.22 -4.30
N ALA A 80 -10.23 -17.74 -3.31
CA ALA A 80 -10.37 -18.13 -1.90
C ALA A 80 -11.60 -17.52 -1.20
N GLY A 81 -12.37 -16.67 -1.90
CA GLY A 81 -13.62 -16.10 -1.41
C GLY A 81 -13.52 -14.67 -0.91
N ALA A 82 -12.37 -13.99 -1.07
CA ALA A 82 -12.26 -12.57 -0.79
C ALA A 82 -13.19 -11.75 -1.71
N VAL A 83 -13.59 -10.57 -1.22
CA VAL A 83 -14.40 -9.61 -1.95
C VAL A 83 -13.71 -8.26 -1.95
N ASP A 84 -14.02 -7.44 -2.95
CA ASP A 84 -13.64 -6.04 -2.95
C ASP A 84 -14.30 -5.29 -1.78
N GLY A 85 -13.53 -4.46 -1.09
CA GLY A 85 -13.97 -3.74 0.11
C GLY A 85 -15.07 -2.71 -0.15
N ILE A 86 -15.16 -2.18 -1.37
CA ILE A 86 -16.11 -1.15 -1.79
C ILE A 86 -17.34 -1.81 -2.43
N SER A 87 -17.14 -2.63 -3.46
CA SER A 87 -18.25 -3.21 -4.23
C SER A 87 -18.90 -4.40 -3.53
N ARG A 88 -18.20 -5.03 -2.57
CA ARG A 88 -18.61 -6.25 -1.86
C ARG A 88 -18.83 -7.45 -2.77
N ARG A 89 -18.32 -7.42 -4.00
CA ARG A 89 -18.39 -8.53 -4.96
C ARG A 89 -17.07 -9.29 -5.02
N ARG A 90 -17.16 -10.55 -5.47
CA ARG A 90 -15.99 -11.39 -5.80
C ARG A 90 -15.46 -11.00 -7.17
N GLU A 91 -14.78 -9.86 -7.23
CA GLU A 91 -14.17 -9.34 -8.44
C GLU A 91 -12.70 -9.01 -8.19
N ALA A 92 -11.88 -9.11 -9.23
CA ALA A 92 -10.43 -8.86 -9.15
C ALA A 92 -10.13 -7.35 -9.12
N THR A 93 -10.64 -6.69 -8.09
CA THR A 93 -10.38 -5.29 -7.77
C THR A 93 -9.98 -5.19 -6.30
N VAL A 94 -9.26 -4.13 -5.95
CA VAL A 94 -8.96 -3.78 -4.57
C VAL A 94 -9.32 -2.31 -4.38
N ASP A 95 -10.08 -2.01 -3.34
CA ASP A 95 -10.63 -0.67 -3.06
C ASP A 95 -11.41 -0.07 -4.25
N GLY A 96 -12.08 -0.92 -5.02
CA GLY A 96 -12.83 -0.54 -6.22
C GLY A 96 -11.95 -0.21 -7.44
N LEU A 97 -10.64 -0.36 -7.34
CA LEU A 97 -9.71 -0.09 -8.44
C LEU A 97 -9.41 -1.36 -9.24
N PRO A 98 -9.39 -1.28 -10.59
CA PRO A 98 -9.06 -2.42 -11.42
C PRO A 98 -7.58 -2.80 -11.30
N LEU A 99 -7.25 -4.07 -11.49
CA LEU A 99 -5.87 -4.58 -11.50
C LEU A 99 -4.88 -3.75 -12.33
N ALA A 100 -5.33 -3.14 -13.43
CA ALA A 100 -4.49 -2.26 -14.25
C ALA A 100 -3.94 -1.05 -13.47
N ALA A 101 -4.72 -0.47 -12.55
CA ALA A 101 -4.26 0.63 -11.70
C ALA A 101 -3.20 0.15 -10.70
N HIS A 102 -3.41 -1.03 -10.11
CA HIS A 102 -2.45 -1.66 -9.20
C HIS A 102 -1.12 -1.97 -9.88
N VAL A 103 -1.17 -2.57 -11.08
CA VAL A 103 0.02 -2.83 -11.89
C VAL A 103 0.73 -1.53 -12.27
N GLY A 104 -0.01 -0.49 -12.67
CA GLY A 104 0.59 0.82 -12.98
C GLY A 104 1.35 1.43 -11.79
N MET A 105 0.78 1.37 -10.59
CA MET A 105 1.44 1.85 -9.38
C MET A 105 2.66 1.01 -9.00
N LEU A 106 2.59 -0.31 -9.15
CA LEU A 106 3.72 -1.21 -8.92
C LEU A 106 4.90 -0.89 -9.85
N GLU A 107 4.65 -0.72 -11.14
CA GLU A 107 5.69 -0.38 -12.12
C GLU A 107 6.27 1.01 -11.86
N LEU A 108 5.46 1.98 -11.44
CA LEU A 108 5.94 3.30 -11.02
C LEU A 108 6.89 3.18 -9.82
N LEU A 109 6.54 2.39 -8.79
CA LEU A 109 7.39 2.19 -7.62
C LEU A 109 8.71 1.50 -7.97
N LYS A 110 8.73 0.57 -8.93
CA LYS A 110 9.98 -0.06 -9.41
C LYS A 110 10.97 0.94 -9.98
N LEU A 111 10.50 2.00 -10.65
CA LEU A 111 11.37 3.06 -11.16
C LEU A 111 12.11 3.79 -10.02
N PHE A 112 11.47 3.96 -8.87
CA PHE A 112 12.06 4.61 -7.69
C PHE A 112 12.83 3.65 -6.77
N ALA A 113 12.61 2.34 -6.91
CA ALA A 113 13.31 1.30 -6.16
C ALA A 113 14.74 1.05 -6.67
N ALA A 114 15.08 1.57 -7.86
CA ALA A 114 16.43 1.43 -8.40
C ALA A 114 17.46 2.10 -7.47
N PRO A 115 18.62 1.46 -7.22
CA PRO A 115 19.66 2.10 -6.43
C PRO A 115 20.06 3.42 -7.09
N PRO A 116 20.38 4.47 -6.30
CA PRO A 116 20.84 5.73 -6.87
C PRO A 116 21.98 5.43 -7.83
N ARG A 117 21.90 5.99 -9.05
CA ARG A 117 23.02 5.92 -10.00
C ARG A 117 24.22 6.49 -9.24
N THR A 118 25.21 5.65 -8.94
CA THR A 118 26.47 6.11 -8.40
C THR A 118 27.06 7.04 -9.46
N GLY A 119 26.85 8.34 -9.31
CA GLY A 119 27.56 9.35 -10.06
C GLY A 119 29.04 9.06 -9.87
N GLY A 120 29.76 8.90 -10.97
CA GLY A 120 31.18 8.63 -10.95
C GLY A 120 31.90 9.61 -10.03
N SER A 121 32.82 9.08 -9.23
CA SER A 121 33.80 9.89 -8.52
C SER A 121 34.62 10.65 -9.56
N THR A 122 34.32 11.92 -9.78
CA THR A 122 35.30 12.90 -10.25
C THR A 122 35.88 13.59 -9.03
N ARG A 123 36.94 12.99 -8.49
CA ARG A 123 38.22 13.61 -8.10
C ARG A 123 39.12 12.54 -7.46
#